data_AF-A0AAU4XA69-F1
#
_entry.id   AF-A0AAU4XA69-F1
#
_cell.length_a   1.000
_cell.length_b   1.000
_cell.length_c   1.000
_cell.angle_alpha   90.00
_cell.angle_beta   90.00
_cell.angle_gamma   90.00
#
_symmetry.space_group_name_H-M   'P 1'
#
loop_
_entity.id
_entity.type
_entity.pdbx_description
1 polymer ?
#
loop_
_entity_poly.entity_id
_entity_poly.type
_entity_poly.pdbx_seq_one_letter_code
_entity_poly.pdbx_strand_id
1 'polypeptide(L)'
;MSSRTRSRIRTLKVPAGITTVRIPRQRGRRSAQPFVVIVPERRSLAGEMAAGLALMVWDHRRQLAPLALAVLALPLTGLLHWWAWWSGLILAPLAAAPAAWLAFVLLRRPAGRSVLLWRLGLTLGATSVLTWLAMAAAFGPLAGPLLTLWLITTIAAQVAWLVIRRTDGRRIHTEA
;
A
#
# COMPACT_ATOMS: atom_id res chain seq x y z
N MET A 1 -75.61 27.17 -5.45
CA MET A 1 -75.24 25.79 -5.06
C MET A 1 -73.72 25.69 -5.05
N SER A 2 -73.13 25.33 -3.90
CA SER A 2 -71.68 25.34 -3.67
C SER A 2 -71.14 23.92 -3.71
N SER A 3 -70.30 23.59 -4.70
CA SER A 3 -69.51 22.35 -4.71
C SER A 3 -68.06 22.68 -4.38
N ARG A 4 -67.67 22.58 -3.10
CA ARG A 4 -66.26 22.61 -2.70
C ARG A 4 -65.63 21.25 -2.99
N THR A 5 -64.92 21.13 -4.12
CA THR A 5 -64.07 19.99 -4.41
C THR A 5 -62.82 20.07 -3.52
N ARG A 6 -62.85 19.36 -2.38
CA ARG A 6 -61.73 19.26 -1.46
C ARG A 6 -60.67 18.34 -2.08
N SER A 7 -59.68 18.94 -2.74
CA SER A 7 -58.46 18.25 -3.19
C SER A 7 -57.73 17.67 -1.99
N ARG A 8 -57.91 16.36 -1.77
CA ARG A 8 -57.24 15.59 -0.73
C ARG A 8 -55.78 15.39 -1.16
N ILE A 9 -54.87 16.12 -0.51
CA ILE A 9 -53.42 15.93 -0.70
C ILE A 9 -53.11 14.48 -0.32
N ARG A 10 -52.81 13.65 -1.32
CA ARG A 10 -52.28 12.30 -1.13
C ARG A 10 -50.89 12.45 -0.52
N THR A 11 -50.75 12.12 0.76
CA THR A 11 -49.45 11.84 1.36
C THR A 11 -48.87 10.63 0.61
N LEU A 12 -47.98 10.89 -0.35
CA LEU A 12 -47.23 9.85 -1.04
C LEU A 12 -46.36 9.15 -0.01
N LYS A 13 -46.49 7.83 0.08
CA LYS A 13 -45.72 6.99 0.98
C LYS A 13 -44.29 6.94 0.45
N VAL A 14 -43.38 7.72 1.04
CA VAL A 14 -41.98 7.76 0.65
C VAL A 14 -41.30 6.48 1.18
N PRO A 15 -40.65 5.68 0.32
CA PRO A 15 -39.87 4.51 0.73
C PRO A 15 -38.79 4.87 1.76
N ALA A 16 -38.54 3.97 2.71
CA ALA A 16 -37.51 4.14 3.72
C ALA A 16 -36.12 4.26 3.05
N GLY A 17 -35.44 5.40 3.27
CA GLY A 17 -34.12 5.70 2.70
C GLY A 17 -34.08 6.85 1.70
N ILE A 18 -35.21 7.52 1.43
CA ILE A 18 -35.26 8.72 0.58
C ILE A 18 -35.40 9.95 1.48
N THR A 19 -34.42 10.85 1.44
CA THR A 19 -34.52 12.15 2.10
C THR A 19 -35.14 13.14 1.12
N THR A 20 -36.31 13.67 1.46
CA THR A 20 -36.95 14.73 0.66
C THR A 20 -36.63 16.07 1.31
N VAL A 21 -35.94 16.95 0.58
CA VAL A 21 -35.70 18.32 1.03
C VAL A 21 -36.74 19.23 0.37
N ARG A 22 -37.49 19.95 1.19
CA ARG A 22 -38.50 20.89 0.72
C ARG A 22 -37.86 22.26 0.53
N ILE A 23 -37.81 22.73 -0.71
CA ILE A 23 -37.28 24.05 -1.02
C ILE A 23 -38.31 25.11 -0.61
N PRO A 24 -37.93 26.14 0.17
CA PRO A 24 -38.83 27.22 0.53
C PRO A 24 -39.32 27.95 -0.72
N ARG A 25 -40.60 28.32 -0.71
CA ARG A 25 -41.32 28.94 -1.83
C ARG A 25 -40.54 30.11 -2.43
N GLN A 26 -40.17 30.01 -3.72
CA GLN A 26 -39.89 31.20 -4.52
C GLN A 26 -41.21 31.94 -4.78
N ARG A 27 -41.32 33.17 -4.27
CA ARG A 27 -42.49 34.04 -4.40
C ARG A 27 -42.70 34.40 -5.87
N GLY A 28 -43.64 33.73 -6.55
CA GLY A 28 -44.05 34.11 -7.90
C GLY A 28 -44.62 33.01 -8.79
N ARG A 29 -44.37 31.72 -8.51
CA ARG A 29 -44.80 30.62 -9.40
C ARG A 29 -45.95 29.80 -8.78
N ARG A 30 -47.16 29.96 -9.31
CA ARG A 30 -48.34 29.12 -9.03
C ARG A 30 -48.28 27.83 -9.87
N SER A 31 -47.42 26.89 -9.54
CA SER A 31 -47.67 25.47 -9.89
C SER A 31 -46.63 24.56 -9.24
N ALA A 32 -47.11 23.45 -8.66
CA ALA A 32 -46.39 22.31 -8.08
C ALA A 32 -45.29 22.61 -7.04
N GLN A 33 -45.36 21.97 -5.86
CA GLN A 33 -44.28 22.03 -4.88
C GLN A 33 -43.07 21.25 -5.43
N PRO A 34 -41.91 21.89 -5.72
CA PRO A 34 -40.74 21.13 -6.12
C PRO A 34 -40.19 20.43 -4.87
N PHE A 35 -40.25 19.10 -4.86
CA PHE A 35 -39.55 18.28 -3.88
C PHE A 35 -38.36 17.63 -4.60
N VAL A 36 -37.16 17.79 -4.03
CA VAL A 36 -35.97 17.10 -4.53
C VAL A 36 -35.86 15.79 -3.77
N VAL A 37 -35.88 14.69 -4.51
CA VAL A 37 -35.67 13.33 -4.01
C VAL A 37 -34.17 13.08 -4.03
N ILE A 38 -33.52 13.16 -2.87
CA ILE A 38 -32.13 12.72 -2.73
C ILE A 38 -32.18 11.22 -2.48
N VAL A 39 -31.87 10.44 -3.52
CA VAL A 39 -31.61 9.02 -3.35
C VAL A 39 -30.17 8.93 -2.85
N PRO A 40 -29.91 8.49 -1.61
CA PRO A 40 -28.56 8.24 -1.17
C PRO A 40 -28.02 7.12 -2.05
N GLU A 41 -26.99 7.44 -2.83
CA GLU A 41 -26.21 6.44 -3.54
C GLU A 41 -25.57 5.57 -2.46
N ARG A 42 -26.16 4.38 -2.24
CA ARG A 42 -25.60 3.39 -1.33
C ARG A 42 -24.30 2.93 -1.96
N ARG A 43 -23.18 3.55 -1.56
CA ARG A 43 -21.85 3.03 -1.89
C ARG A 43 -21.84 1.56 -1.46
N SER A 44 -21.36 0.71 -2.35
CA SER A 44 -21.22 -0.70 -2.03
C SER A 44 -20.31 -0.83 -0.81
N LEU A 45 -20.62 -1.76 0.10
CA LEU A 45 -19.75 -2.09 1.25
C LEU A 45 -18.30 -2.34 0.79
N ALA A 46 -18.14 -2.99 -0.36
CA ALA A 46 -16.84 -3.20 -1.00
C ALA A 46 -16.14 -1.88 -1.37
N GLY A 47 -16.87 -0.89 -1.91
CA GLY A 47 -16.32 0.42 -2.25
C GLY A 47 -15.90 1.22 -1.03
N GLU A 48 -16.64 1.12 0.07
CA GLU A 48 -16.29 1.78 1.33
C GLU A 48 -15.09 1.11 2.01
N MET A 49 -15.03 -0.22 2.02
CA MET A 49 -13.85 -0.97 2.47
C MET A 49 -12.62 -0.65 1.61
N ALA A 50 -12.76 -0.61 0.29
CA ALA A 50 -11.67 -0.27 -0.62
C ALA A 50 -11.16 1.17 -0.39
N ALA A 51 -12.07 2.13 -0.19
CA ALA A 51 -11.70 3.50 0.14
C ALA A 51 -10.97 3.57 1.49
N GLY A 52 -11.45 2.84 2.51
CA GLY A 52 -10.79 2.74 3.81
C GLY A 52 -9.38 2.17 3.72
N LEU A 53 -9.21 1.07 2.98
CA LEU A 53 -7.89 0.48 2.73
C LEU A 53 -6.97 1.42 1.95
N ALA A 54 -7.49 2.10 0.93
CA ALA A 54 -6.70 3.05 0.14
C ALA A 54 -6.20 4.22 1.00
N LEU A 55 -7.06 4.77 1.87
CA LEU A 55 -6.68 5.81 2.82
C LEU A 55 -5.67 5.30 3.84
N MET A 56 -5.89 4.11 4.40
CA MET A 56 -4.97 3.50 5.36
C MET A 56 -3.58 3.27 4.75
N VAL A 57 -3.52 2.76 3.51
CA VAL A 57 -2.28 2.61 2.75
C VAL A 57 -1.63 3.96 2.47
N TRP A 58 -2.41 4.98 2.13
CA TRP A 58 -1.92 6.33 1.87
C TRP A 58 -1.30 6.97 3.11
N ASP A 59 -1.94 6.84 4.26
CA ASP A 59 -1.46 7.36 5.54
C ASP A 59 -0.17 6.64 5.97
N HIS A 60 -0.10 5.33 5.74
CA HIS A 60 1.05 4.50 6.11
C HIS A 60 2.06 4.31 4.97
N ARG A 61 1.95 5.05 3.86
CA ARG A 61 2.78 4.84 2.64
C ARG A 61 4.28 4.84 2.92
N ARG A 62 4.73 5.69 3.85
CA ARG A 62 6.16 5.78 4.25
C ARG A 62 6.61 4.62 5.12
N GLN A 63 5.70 3.98 5.84
CA GLN A 63 5.98 2.84 6.69
C GLN A 63 5.96 1.53 5.90
N LEU A 64 5.17 1.46 4.82
CA LEU A 64 4.98 0.28 3.98
C LEU A 64 5.97 0.16 2.82
N ALA A 65 7.02 0.99 2.76
CA ALA A 65 7.96 1.00 1.63
C ALA A 65 8.61 -0.36 1.36
N PRO A 66 9.13 -1.11 2.36
CA PRO A 66 9.72 -2.44 2.13
C PRO A 66 8.69 -3.43 1.58
N LEU A 67 7.48 -3.44 2.14
CA LEU A 67 6.39 -4.28 1.67
C LEU A 67 5.98 -3.95 0.23
N ALA A 68 5.83 -2.67 -0.10
CA ALA A 68 5.47 -2.23 -1.44
C ALA A 68 6.53 -2.65 -2.48
N LEU A 69 7.82 -2.48 -2.16
CA LEU A 69 8.91 -2.94 -3.01
C LEU A 69 8.93 -4.47 -3.16
N ALA A 70 8.71 -5.21 -2.07
CA ALA A 70 8.66 -6.68 -2.10
C ALA A 70 7.51 -7.20 -2.96
N VAL A 71 6.32 -6.59 -2.85
CA VAL A 71 5.15 -6.95 -3.66
C VAL A 71 5.39 -6.62 -5.13
N LEU A 72 6.00 -5.46 -5.45
CA LEU A 72 6.37 -5.09 -6.82
C LEU A 72 7.45 -6.00 -7.42
N ALA A 73 8.33 -6.58 -6.60
CA ALA A 73 9.38 -7.48 -7.06
C ALA A 73 8.82 -8.79 -7.65
N LEU A 74 7.67 -9.28 -7.19
CA LEU A 74 7.04 -10.50 -7.70
C LEU A 74 6.63 -10.41 -9.18
N PRO A 75 5.79 -9.45 -9.63
CA PRO A 75 5.47 -9.34 -11.05
C PRO A 75 6.69 -8.98 -11.90
N LEU A 76 7.62 -8.17 -11.37
CA LEU A 76 8.84 -7.81 -12.09
C LEU A 76 9.73 -9.03 -12.37
N THR A 77 9.97 -9.87 -11.36
CA THR A 77 10.76 -11.11 -11.53
C THR A 77 10.01 -12.16 -12.34
N GLY A 78 8.68 -12.24 -12.23
CA GLY A 78 7.87 -13.07 -13.11
C GLY A 78 8.00 -12.66 -14.58
N LEU A 79 7.97 -11.35 -14.86
CA LEU A 79 8.17 -10.82 -16.21
C LEU A 79 9.59 -11.05 -16.72
N LEU A 80 10.60 -10.83 -15.87
CA LEU A 80 12.00 -11.13 -16.19
C LEU A 80 12.20 -12.61 -16.47
N HIS A 81 11.61 -13.50 -15.69
CA HIS A 81 11.69 -14.93 -15.94
C HIS A 81 11.07 -15.30 -17.29
N TRP A 82 9.88 -14.76 -17.58
CA TRP A 82 9.18 -15.03 -18.83
C TRP A 82 9.94 -14.55 -20.07
N TRP A 83 10.51 -13.33 -20.04
CA TRP A 83 11.12 -12.70 -21.21
C TRP A 83 12.65 -12.92 -21.29
N ALA A 84 13.31 -13.01 -20.15
CA ALA A 84 14.76 -12.98 -20.04
C ALA A 84 15.24 -13.82 -18.86
N TRP A 85 14.88 -15.10 -18.81
CA TRP A 85 15.33 -16.01 -17.74
C TRP A 85 16.87 -16.02 -17.57
N TRP A 86 17.63 -15.79 -18.65
CA TRP A 86 19.09 -15.62 -18.64
C TRP A 86 19.58 -14.40 -17.85
N SER A 87 18.72 -13.42 -17.54
CA SER A 87 19.05 -12.30 -16.67
C SER A 87 19.48 -12.75 -15.27
N GLY A 88 19.02 -13.93 -14.82
CA GLY A 88 19.49 -14.56 -13.59
C GLY A 88 21.02 -14.80 -13.58
N LEU A 89 21.62 -15.12 -14.74
CA LEU A 89 23.07 -15.32 -14.87
C LEU A 89 23.86 -14.02 -14.69
N ILE A 90 23.27 -12.87 -15.04
CA ILE A 90 23.87 -11.54 -14.84
C ILE A 90 23.65 -11.06 -13.41
N LEU A 91 22.49 -11.36 -12.82
CA LEU A 91 22.16 -11.00 -11.44
C LEU A 91 22.95 -11.81 -10.41
N ALA A 92 23.29 -13.06 -10.72
CA ALA A 92 24.06 -13.94 -9.83
C ALA A 92 25.41 -13.34 -9.37
N PRO A 93 26.32 -12.88 -10.26
CA PRO A 93 27.56 -12.24 -9.82
C PRO A 93 27.29 -10.90 -9.10
N LEU A 94 26.23 -10.18 -9.48
CA LEU A 94 25.85 -8.94 -8.81
C LEU A 94 25.46 -9.18 -7.34
N ALA A 95 24.90 -10.35 -7.01
CA ALA A 95 24.59 -10.71 -5.63
C ALA A 95 25.85 -10.82 -4.73
N ALA A 96 27.04 -11.00 -5.30
CA ALA A 96 28.30 -10.99 -4.55
C ALA A 96 28.85 -9.57 -4.29
N ALA A 97 28.31 -8.54 -4.96
CA ALA A 97 28.79 -7.16 -4.82
C ALA A 97 28.76 -6.62 -3.37
N PRO A 98 27.71 -6.87 -2.56
CA PRO A 98 27.71 -6.43 -1.16
C PRO A 98 28.80 -7.10 -0.30
N ALA A 99 29.13 -8.37 -0.60
CA ALA A 99 30.19 -9.09 0.08
C ALA A 99 31.58 -8.56 -0.32
N ALA A 100 31.79 -8.28 -1.61
CA ALA A 100 33.01 -7.64 -2.10
C ALA A 100 33.21 -6.25 -1.49
N TRP A 101 32.13 -5.46 -1.40
CA TRP A 101 32.14 -4.17 -0.71
C TRP A 101 32.52 -4.31 0.77
N LEU A 102 31.93 -5.27 1.48
CA LEU A 102 32.25 -5.52 2.88
C LEU A 102 33.72 -5.88 3.05
N ALA A 103 34.25 -6.80 2.25
CA ALA A 103 35.65 -7.18 2.27
C ALA A 103 36.56 -5.97 2.04
N PHE A 104 36.27 -5.15 1.01
CA PHE A 104 37.03 -3.94 0.73
C PHE A 104 37.01 -2.95 1.89
N VAL A 105 35.83 -2.71 2.49
CA VAL A 105 35.67 -1.78 3.60
C VAL A 105 36.37 -2.29 4.87
N LEU A 106 36.33 -3.59 5.15
CA LEU A 106 37.03 -4.19 6.28
C LEU A 106 38.54 -4.08 6.13
N LEU A 107 39.07 -4.28 4.92
CA LEU A 107 40.48 -4.13 4.61
C LEU A 107 40.95 -2.67 4.75
N ARG A 108 40.11 -1.70 4.37
CA ARG A 108 40.47 -0.27 4.33
C ARG A 108 40.22 0.46 5.64
N ARG A 109 39.20 0.06 6.41
CA ARG A 109 38.70 0.78 7.59
C ARG A 109 38.19 -0.18 8.66
N PRO A 110 39.07 -0.65 9.57
CA PRO A 110 38.64 -1.41 10.74
C PRO A 110 37.67 -0.56 11.57
N ALA A 111 36.58 -1.18 12.01
CA ALA A 111 35.50 -0.49 12.71
C ALA A 111 35.22 -1.17 14.05
N GLY A 112 34.68 -0.41 15.00
CA GLY A 112 34.21 -0.96 16.28
C GLY A 112 33.09 -1.99 16.10
N ARG A 113 32.90 -2.84 17.12
CA ARG A 113 31.95 -3.98 17.09
C ARG A 113 30.53 -3.61 16.64
N SER A 114 30.01 -2.46 17.08
CA SER A 114 28.65 -2.01 16.70
C SER A 114 28.53 -1.69 15.20
N VAL A 115 29.52 -0.99 14.63
CA VAL A 115 29.55 -0.65 13.20
C VAL A 115 29.76 -1.91 12.37
N LEU A 116 30.58 -2.86 12.85
CA LEU A 116 30.79 -4.14 12.19
C LEU A 116 29.49 -4.96 12.10
N LEU A 117 28.72 -5.05 13.19
CA LEU A 117 27.43 -5.75 13.20
C LEU A 117 26.44 -5.13 12.21
N TRP A 118 26.39 -3.79 12.13
CA TRP A 118 25.56 -3.09 11.15
C TRP A 118 25.98 -3.38 9.72
N ARG A 119 27.29 -3.33 9.42
CA ARG A 119 27.83 -3.65 8.09
C ARG A 119 27.49 -5.09 7.69
N LEU A 120 27.69 -6.05 8.61
CA LEU A 120 27.34 -7.46 8.38
C LEU A 120 25.84 -7.63 8.12
N GLY A 121 24.98 -7.02 8.93
CA GLY A 121 23.54 -7.07 8.74
C GLY A 121 23.09 -6.51 7.39
N LEU A 122 23.64 -5.35 6.99
CA LEU A 122 23.36 -4.74 5.69
C LEU A 122 23.85 -5.60 4.53
N THR A 123 25.06 -6.14 4.63
CA THR A 123 25.62 -7.02 3.60
C THR A 123 24.80 -8.29 3.46
N LEU A 124 24.47 -8.97 4.56
CA LEU A 124 23.65 -10.18 4.54
C LEU A 124 22.26 -9.91 3.96
N GLY A 125 21.62 -8.81 4.35
CA GLY A 125 20.32 -8.41 3.81
C GLY A 125 20.38 -8.14 2.31
N ALA A 126 21.35 -7.33 1.86
CA ALA A 126 21.52 -6.99 0.45
C ALA A 126 21.85 -8.21 -0.40
N THR A 127 22.78 -9.05 0.04
CA THR A 127 23.13 -10.30 -0.64
C THR A 127 21.91 -11.22 -0.74
N SER A 128 21.17 -11.41 0.36
CA SER A 128 20.00 -12.28 0.37
C SER A 128 18.91 -11.81 -0.62
N VAL A 129 18.62 -10.52 -0.67
CA VAL A 129 17.65 -9.95 -1.62
C VAL A 129 18.11 -10.11 -3.07
N LEU A 130 19.38 -9.84 -3.37
CA LEU A 130 19.93 -9.99 -4.72
C LEU A 130 19.97 -11.45 -5.17
N THR A 131 20.37 -12.37 -4.29
CA THR A 131 20.32 -13.81 -4.55
C THR A 131 18.90 -14.25 -4.83
N TRP A 132 17.92 -13.79 -4.03
CA TRP A 132 16.52 -14.08 -4.27
C TRP A 132 16.05 -13.58 -5.64
N LEU A 133 16.39 -12.34 -6.01
CA LEU A 133 16.05 -11.77 -7.33
C LEU A 133 16.67 -12.57 -8.49
N ALA A 134 17.94 -12.95 -8.37
CA ALA A 134 18.64 -13.74 -9.37
C ALA A 134 17.96 -15.10 -9.59
N MET A 135 17.63 -15.79 -8.48
CA MET A 135 16.96 -17.08 -8.54
C MET A 135 15.52 -16.97 -9.01
N ALA A 136 14.78 -15.94 -8.60
CA ALA A 136 13.41 -15.69 -9.05
C ALA A 136 13.35 -15.38 -10.55
N ALA A 137 14.34 -14.66 -11.10
CA ALA A 137 14.45 -14.45 -12.54
C ALA A 137 14.83 -15.74 -13.30
N ALA A 138 15.72 -16.57 -12.74
CA ALA A 138 16.15 -17.81 -13.39
C ALA A 138 15.08 -18.92 -13.37
N PHE A 139 14.39 -19.11 -12.24
CA PHE A 139 13.52 -20.27 -11.97
C PHE A 139 12.04 -19.90 -11.78
N GLY A 140 11.73 -18.60 -11.69
CA GLY A 140 10.40 -18.09 -11.38
C GLY A 140 10.23 -17.74 -9.89
N PRO A 141 9.46 -16.69 -9.55
CA PRO A 141 9.32 -16.18 -8.18
C PRO A 141 8.57 -17.11 -7.23
N LEU A 142 7.80 -18.05 -7.77
CA LEU A 142 6.97 -18.99 -7.00
C LEU A 142 7.57 -20.41 -6.93
N ALA A 143 8.81 -20.59 -7.40
CA ALA A 143 9.44 -21.90 -7.43
C ALA A 143 9.84 -22.36 -6.00
N GLY A 144 9.13 -23.36 -5.48
CA GLY A 144 9.47 -24.06 -4.23
C GLY A 144 9.80 -23.13 -3.05
N PRO A 145 11.03 -23.16 -2.50
CA PRO A 145 11.40 -22.41 -1.30
C PRO A 145 11.54 -20.89 -1.51
N LEU A 146 11.51 -20.41 -2.75
CA LEU A 146 11.68 -18.98 -3.06
C LEU A 146 10.59 -18.12 -2.43
N LEU A 147 9.34 -18.59 -2.36
CA LEU A 147 8.28 -17.84 -1.71
C LEU A 147 8.52 -17.70 -0.20
N THR A 148 9.04 -18.75 0.44
CA THR A 148 9.41 -18.73 1.86
C THR A 148 10.56 -17.77 2.12
N LEU A 149 11.59 -17.78 1.28
CA LEU A 149 12.72 -16.85 1.37
C LEU A 149 12.27 -15.40 1.14
N TRP A 150 11.35 -15.17 0.19
CA TRP A 150 10.74 -13.86 -0.04
C TRP A 150 10.01 -13.35 1.21
N LEU A 151 9.21 -14.20 1.86
CA LEU A 151 8.49 -13.85 3.09
C LEU A 151 9.45 -13.48 4.21
N ILE A 152 10.45 -14.32 4.49
CA ILE A 152 11.43 -14.10 5.57
C ILE A 152 12.19 -12.80 5.35
N THR A 153 12.71 -12.57 4.14
CA THR A 153 13.47 -11.36 3.81
C THR A 153 12.61 -10.10 3.86
N THR A 154 11.36 -10.18 3.39
CA THR A 154 10.40 -9.06 3.43
C THR A 154 10.04 -8.70 4.86
N ILE A 155 9.75 -9.68 5.73
CA ILE A 155 9.45 -9.45 7.14
C ILE A 155 10.67 -8.84 7.84
N ALA A 156 11.86 -9.39 7.62
CA ALA A 156 13.10 -8.87 8.20
C ALA A 156 13.35 -7.40 7.78
N ALA A 157 13.19 -7.10 6.48
CA ALA A 157 13.34 -5.74 5.95
C ALA A 157 12.29 -4.78 6.53
N GLN A 158 11.04 -5.23 6.65
CA GLN A 158 9.95 -4.43 7.21
C GLN A 158 10.16 -4.13 8.70
N VAL A 159 10.61 -5.11 9.49
CA VAL A 159 10.96 -4.93 10.90
C VAL A 159 12.14 -3.97 11.05
N ALA A 160 13.22 -4.17 10.28
CA ALA A 160 14.39 -3.30 10.30
C ALA A 160 14.01 -1.83 9.96
N TRP A 161 13.19 -1.63 8.93
CA TRP A 161 12.70 -0.31 8.52
C TRP A 161 11.93 0.41 9.64
N LEU A 162 11.04 -0.32 10.33
CA LEU A 162 10.28 0.23 11.45
C LEU A 162 11.17 0.55 12.65
N VAL A 163 12.16 -0.30 12.96
CA VAL A 163 13.11 -0.07 14.05
C VAL A 163 13.97 1.17 13.78
N ILE A 164 14.54 1.29 12.57
CA ILE A 164 15.38 2.43 12.18
C ILE A 164 14.61 3.75 12.24
N ARG A 165 13.39 3.79 11.69
CA ARG A 165 12.57 5.01 11.74
C ARG A 165 12.17 5.41 13.16
N ARG A 166 11.93 4.44 14.06
CA ARG A 166 11.65 4.71 15.47
C ARG A 166 12.86 5.26 16.20
N THR A 167 14.08 4.86 15.83
CA THR A 167 15.30 5.41 16.42
C THR A 167 15.57 6.83 15.94
N ASP A 168 15.26 7.16 14.69
CA ASP A 168 15.43 8.51 14.16
C ASP A 168 14.46 9.50 14.79
N GLY A 169 13.18 9.13 14.95
CA GLY A 169 12.18 9.98 15.62
C GLY A 169 12.51 10.28 17.09
N ARG A 170 13.15 9.34 17.80
CA ARG A 170 13.57 9.56 19.19
C ARG A 170 14.72 10.56 19.32
N ARG A 171 15.66 10.57 18.38
CA ARG A 171 16.79 11.52 18.41
C ARG A 171 16.35 12.97 18.28
N ILE A 172 15.29 13.22 17.49
CA ILE A 172 14.76 14.57 17.26
C ILE A 172 14.15 15.19 18.53
N HIS A 173 13.62 14.38 19.46
CA HIS A 173 13.01 14.88 20.69
C HIS A 173 13.99 15.09 21.85
N THR A 174 15.22 14.57 21.76
CA THR A 174 16.26 14.77 22.78
C THR A 174 17.17 15.96 22.52
N GLU A 175 17.11 16.57 21.34
CA GLU A 175 17.92 17.74 20.96
C GLU A 175 17.10 19.06 20.91
N ALA A 176 15.86 19.04 21.41
CA ALA A 176 14.98 20.21 21.56
C ALA A 176 14.71 20.49 23.03
#